data_AF-A0A151UFV9-F1
#
_entry.id   AF-A0A151UFV9-F1
#
_cell.length_a   1.000
_cell.length_b   1.000
_cell.length_c   1.000
_cell.angle_alpha   90.00
_cell.angle_beta   90.00
_cell.angle_gamma   90.00
#
_symmetry.space_group_name_H-M   'P 1'
#
loop_
_entity.id
_entity.type
_entity.pdbx_description
1 polymer ?
#
loop_
_entity_poly.entity_id
_entity_poly.type
_entity_poly.pdbx_seq_one_letter_code
_entity_poly.pdbx_strand_id
1 'polypeptide(L)'
;ERCATLLNYKVMTLPFVYLGIAIGANPRRQKMWKEIMLKYNRKLALWRSKNLSLAARVCLINFVLSGLPLYLISLFKMPKQVMRQLEKIQRNFLWGSKDETRKISWVKRRTICQPKEKGGLGIKNIESFNDALLEKWKWQLFHQEDSMWGRLLLSKYDGWQSLLKEAGHQNSSIWWQDLTRVCGVQTREKWFDAAVEWRLGGGKKTRFWHDTWIGNTTLAEVFPRLFLNSKQKMNLIMELGSWIGEDWRWDLKWRRGWFEREVGQWEELQRMLEGRKPKKNEKDFWWWTCEANGQYSVSSAYTLIHSQSYLASTNQPMTEFFSSLWKLKIPPKAVVLCWKVFHNGLPTTENLTRRNIALPVDSQTCTMCDKEMETMVHIIFTCIEVQKIWKSCYQWASISTVLPQSVHHHFLQQPHSRWSKEEGGRWKVVWCVIVWCVWNMRNNCRFRGHHFDQKRLQDDISFYAWVWLRHDKSFHYSFQQWLSNPGMCISL
;
A
#
# COMPACT_ATOMS: atom_id res chain seq x y z
N GLU A 1 16.31 44.35 -6.16
CA GLU A 1 15.94 45.43 -7.10
C GLU A 1 17.15 46.00 -7.82
N ARG A 2 18.16 46.55 -7.12
CA ARG A 2 19.42 47.04 -7.75
C ARG A 2 20.07 46.09 -8.77
N CYS A 3 20.27 44.80 -8.44
CA CYS A 3 20.84 43.84 -9.39
C CYS A 3 19.93 43.54 -10.58
N ALA A 4 18.61 43.63 -10.41
CA ALA A 4 17.66 43.37 -11.49
C ALA A 4 17.64 44.52 -12.51
N THR A 5 17.76 45.76 -12.03
CA THR A 5 17.93 46.95 -12.88
C THR A 5 19.23 46.90 -13.66
N LEU A 6 20.34 46.48 -13.04
CA LEU A 6 21.65 46.34 -13.70
C LEU A 6 21.68 45.24 -14.77
N LEU A 7 20.96 44.14 -14.55
CA LEU A 7 20.91 42.98 -15.47
C LEU A 7 19.70 43.00 -16.41
N ASN A 8 18.94 44.09 -16.42
CA ASN A 8 17.73 44.29 -17.23
C ASN A 8 16.66 43.19 -17.05
N TYR A 9 16.53 42.66 -15.84
CA TYR A 9 15.54 41.63 -15.48
C TYR A 9 14.31 42.23 -14.79
N LYS A 10 13.13 41.68 -15.09
CA LYS A 10 11.88 42.02 -14.41
C LYS A 10 11.83 41.38 -13.02
N VAL A 11 11.64 42.21 -11.98
CA VAL A 11 11.44 41.73 -10.61
C VAL A 11 10.01 41.19 -10.46
N MET A 12 9.87 39.92 -10.10
CA MET A 12 8.56 39.32 -9.79
C MET A 12 8.25 39.48 -8.30
N THR A 13 6.99 39.74 -7.97
CA THR A 13 6.49 39.76 -6.59
C THR A 13 6.09 38.36 -6.14
N LEU A 14 6.43 37.99 -4.91
CA LEU A 14 5.99 36.73 -4.32
C LEU A 14 4.54 36.86 -3.79
N PRO A 15 3.69 35.84 -3.94
CA PRO A 15 3.96 34.56 -4.61
C PRO A 15 3.71 34.60 -6.13
N PHE A 16 4.50 33.87 -6.92
CA PHE A 16 4.29 33.67 -8.36
C PHE A 16 4.30 32.18 -8.72
N VAL A 17 3.70 31.80 -9.86
CA VAL A 17 3.65 30.40 -10.30
C VAL A 17 4.79 30.10 -11.26
N TYR A 18 5.59 29.09 -10.95
CA TYR A 18 6.66 28.57 -11.82
C TYR A 18 6.56 27.05 -11.90
N LEU A 19 6.52 26.51 -13.12
CA LEU A 19 6.34 25.08 -13.40
C LEU A 19 5.17 24.44 -12.62
N GLY A 20 4.10 25.21 -12.38
CA GLY A 20 2.92 24.75 -11.66
C GLY A 20 2.99 24.81 -10.13
N ILE A 21 4.07 25.36 -9.54
CA ILE A 21 4.21 25.60 -8.09
C ILE A 21 4.13 27.10 -7.82
N ALA A 22 3.35 27.49 -6.82
CA ALA A 22 3.35 28.86 -6.29
C ALA A 22 4.59 29.08 -5.40
N ILE A 23 5.65 29.64 -5.97
CA ILE A 23 6.87 30.03 -5.26
C ILE A 23 6.54 31.18 -4.30
N GLY A 24 7.00 31.08 -3.05
CA GLY A 24 6.69 32.04 -1.99
C GLY A 24 5.34 31.81 -1.30
N ALA A 25 4.52 30.87 -1.77
CA ALA A 25 3.33 30.46 -1.04
C ALA A 25 3.70 29.55 0.14
N ASN A 26 2.91 29.61 1.21
CA ASN A 26 3.13 28.75 2.38
C ASN A 26 2.41 27.39 2.20
N PRO A 27 3.14 26.27 2.04
CA PRO A 27 2.56 24.94 1.83
C PRO A 27 1.85 24.39 3.08
N ARG A 28 2.01 25.00 4.24
CA ARG A 28 1.22 24.64 5.44
C ARG A 28 -0.19 25.23 5.41
N ARG A 29 -0.44 26.21 4.56
CA ARG A 29 -1.76 26.84 4.43
C ARG A 29 -2.59 26.13 3.36
N GLN A 30 -3.87 25.92 3.67
CA GLN A 30 -4.83 25.32 2.74
C GLN A 30 -4.91 26.08 1.40
N LYS A 31 -4.69 27.40 1.41
CA LYS A 31 -4.72 28.27 0.22
C LYS A 31 -3.83 27.75 -0.92
N MET A 32 -2.62 27.25 -0.62
CA MET A 32 -1.71 26.71 -1.63
C MET A 32 -2.26 25.46 -2.33
N TRP A 33 -3.04 24.65 -1.61
CA TRP A 33 -3.59 23.39 -2.12
C TRP A 33 -4.92 23.56 -2.86
N LYS A 34 -5.53 24.76 -2.80
CA LYS A 34 -6.84 25.03 -3.40
C LYS A 34 -6.87 24.70 -4.89
N GLU A 35 -5.80 24.98 -5.63
CA GLU A 35 -5.70 24.63 -7.05
C GLU A 35 -5.76 23.13 -7.31
N ILE A 36 -5.12 22.31 -6.45
CA ILE A 36 -5.24 20.85 -6.56
C ILE A 36 -6.67 20.41 -6.28
N MET A 37 -7.30 20.95 -5.23
CA MET A 37 -8.69 20.64 -4.89
C MET A 37 -9.63 20.97 -6.06
N LEU A 38 -9.42 22.12 -6.72
CA LEU A 38 -10.17 22.51 -7.91
C LEU A 38 -9.92 21.54 -9.08
N LYS A 39 -8.67 21.13 -9.33
CA LYS A 39 -8.33 20.12 -10.35
C LYS A 39 -9.02 18.78 -10.09
N TYR A 40 -9.09 18.33 -8.84
CA TYR A 40 -9.85 17.14 -8.45
C TYR A 40 -11.33 17.31 -8.81
N ASN A 41 -11.95 18.39 -8.37
CA ASN A 41 -13.37 18.63 -8.61
C ASN A 41 -13.70 18.76 -10.11
N ARG A 42 -12.86 19.42 -10.91
CA ARG A 42 -13.03 19.51 -12.37
C ARG A 42 -12.99 18.12 -13.03
N LYS A 43 -12.02 17.27 -12.68
CA LYS A 43 -11.94 15.90 -13.21
C LYS A 43 -13.15 15.07 -12.78
N LEU A 44 -13.58 15.21 -11.52
CA LEU A 44 -14.73 14.50 -10.99
C LEU A 44 -16.06 14.94 -11.63
N ALA A 45 -16.24 16.23 -11.91
CA ALA A 45 -17.43 16.74 -12.58
C ALA A 45 -17.64 16.06 -13.95
N LEU A 46 -16.56 15.90 -14.74
CA LEU A 46 -16.58 15.22 -16.03
C LEU A 46 -16.92 13.72 -15.94
N TRP A 47 -16.63 13.09 -14.80
CA TRP A 47 -16.87 11.65 -14.60
C TRP A 47 -18.18 11.36 -13.88
N ARG A 48 -18.75 12.32 -13.15
CA ARG A 48 -20.03 12.17 -12.46
C ARG A 48 -21.20 11.99 -13.43
N SER A 49 -21.10 12.51 -14.65
CA SER A 49 -22.09 12.28 -15.72
C SER A 49 -21.99 10.89 -16.34
N LYS A 50 -20.89 10.16 -16.13
CA LYS A 50 -20.69 8.81 -16.66
C LYS A 50 -21.16 7.76 -15.65
N ASN A 51 -21.93 6.77 -16.11
CA ASN A 51 -22.33 5.61 -15.30
C ASN A 51 -21.15 4.67 -15.04
N LEU A 52 -20.21 5.10 -14.19
CA LEU A 52 -18.99 4.37 -13.86
C LEU A 52 -19.23 3.30 -12.80
N SER A 53 -18.73 2.09 -13.06
CA SER A 53 -18.66 1.02 -12.07
C SER A 53 -17.69 1.36 -10.93
N LEU A 54 -17.84 0.70 -9.79
CA LEU A 54 -16.92 0.87 -8.66
C LEU A 54 -15.47 0.54 -9.07
N ALA A 55 -15.26 -0.52 -9.86
CA ALA A 55 -13.94 -0.90 -10.39
C ALA A 55 -13.32 0.22 -11.25
N ALA A 56 -14.11 0.85 -12.12
CA ALA A 56 -13.64 1.97 -12.94
C ALA A 56 -13.26 3.19 -12.08
N ARG A 57 -14.03 3.48 -11.03
CA ARG A 57 -13.71 4.57 -10.10
C ARG A 57 -12.43 4.33 -9.30
N VAL A 58 -12.19 3.09 -8.85
CA VAL A 58 -10.91 2.71 -8.22
C VAL A 58 -9.75 2.98 -9.17
N CYS A 59 -9.88 2.56 -10.43
CA CYS A 59 -8.87 2.80 -11.46
C CYS A 59 -8.59 4.32 -11.61
N LEU A 60 -9.62 5.15 -11.75
CA LEU A 60 -9.47 6.60 -11.88
C LEU A 60 -8.85 7.26 -10.63
N ILE A 61 -9.16 6.77 -9.43
CA ILE A 61 -8.52 7.25 -8.20
C ILE A 61 -7.02 6.95 -8.21
N ASN A 62 -6.64 5.73 -8.58
CA ASN A 62 -5.25 5.28 -8.52
C ASN A 62 -4.38 5.90 -9.61
N PHE A 63 -4.88 5.99 -10.83
CA PHE A 63 -4.09 6.47 -11.97
C PHE A 63 -4.18 7.98 -12.16
N VAL A 64 -5.35 8.59 -11.99
CA VAL A 64 -5.53 10.01 -12.27
C VAL A 64 -5.45 10.83 -11.00
N LEU A 65 -6.31 10.57 -10.01
CA LEU A 65 -6.37 11.43 -8.82
C LEU A 65 -5.07 11.35 -8.00
N SER A 66 -4.45 10.18 -7.88
CA SER A 66 -3.18 10.05 -7.14
C SER A 66 -2.00 10.72 -7.86
N GLY A 67 -2.10 10.95 -9.17
CA GLY A 67 -1.08 11.67 -9.96
C GLY A 67 -1.21 13.19 -9.86
N LEU A 68 -2.42 13.72 -9.68
CA LEU A 68 -2.66 15.18 -9.62
C LEU A 68 -1.85 15.93 -8.55
N PRO A 69 -1.75 15.44 -7.29
CA PRO A 69 -0.96 16.13 -6.27
C PRO A 69 0.51 15.72 -6.28
N LEU A 70 0.90 14.72 -7.07
CA LEU A 70 2.16 13.97 -6.92
C LEU A 70 3.38 14.89 -6.81
N TYR A 71 3.50 15.87 -7.70
CA TYR A 71 4.61 16.80 -7.73
C TYR A 71 4.70 17.70 -6.48
N LEU A 72 3.56 18.12 -5.94
CA LEU A 72 3.52 18.98 -4.75
C LEU A 72 3.75 18.18 -3.48
N ILE A 73 3.21 16.96 -3.39
CA ILE A 73 3.44 16.07 -2.24
C ILE A 73 4.82 15.41 -2.27
N SER A 74 5.52 15.41 -3.41
CA SER A 74 6.92 15.02 -3.42
C SER A 74 7.85 16.09 -2.87
N LEU A 75 7.37 17.34 -2.72
CA LEU A 75 8.16 18.44 -2.20
C LEU A 75 7.75 18.81 -0.78
N PHE A 76 6.46 18.84 -0.47
CA PHE A 76 5.96 19.37 0.80
C PHE A 76 5.15 18.35 1.57
N LYS A 77 5.18 18.44 2.91
CA LYS A 77 4.28 17.66 3.75
C LYS A 77 2.89 18.27 3.68
N MET A 78 1.93 17.50 3.19
CA MET A 78 0.56 17.95 3.07
C MET A 78 -0.07 18.17 4.46
N PRO A 79 -0.73 19.32 4.71
CA PRO A 79 -1.47 19.54 5.93
C PRO A 79 -2.58 18.49 6.12
N LYS A 80 -2.73 17.97 7.34
CA LYS A 80 -3.75 16.95 7.67
C LYS A 80 -5.16 17.36 7.26
N GLN A 81 -5.50 18.65 7.36
CA GLN A 81 -6.81 19.16 6.94
C GLN A 81 -7.04 19.02 5.43
N VAL A 82 -6.06 19.38 4.60
CA VAL A 82 -6.12 19.23 3.13
C VAL A 82 -6.23 17.75 2.77
N MET A 83 -5.43 16.91 3.42
CA MET A 83 -5.46 15.46 3.21
C MET A 83 -6.84 14.88 3.49
N ARG A 84 -7.44 15.19 4.64
CA ARG A 84 -8.81 14.75 4.99
C ARG A 84 -9.85 15.21 3.97
N GLN A 85 -9.69 16.41 3.40
CA GLN A 85 -10.58 16.90 2.35
C GLN A 85 -10.42 16.11 1.04
N LEU A 86 -9.19 15.85 0.59
CA LEU A 86 -8.92 15.01 -0.58
C LEU A 86 -9.43 13.59 -0.39
N GLU A 87 -9.23 13.00 0.79
CA GLU A 87 -9.76 11.68 1.13
C GLU A 87 -11.29 11.65 1.14
N LYS A 88 -11.94 12.71 1.64
CA LYS A 88 -13.40 12.87 1.58
C LYS A 88 -13.87 12.90 0.12
N ILE A 89 -13.20 13.66 -0.73
CA ILE A 89 -13.50 13.73 -2.17
C ILE A 89 -13.34 12.35 -2.83
N GLN A 90 -12.22 11.66 -2.61
CA GLN A 90 -11.97 10.32 -3.14
C GLN A 90 -13.01 9.31 -2.66
N ARG A 91 -13.37 9.33 -1.38
CA ARG A 91 -14.38 8.45 -0.78
C ARG A 91 -15.76 8.71 -1.38
N ASN A 92 -16.16 9.97 -1.49
CA ASN A 92 -17.46 10.35 -2.06
C ASN A 92 -17.54 9.91 -3.52
N PHE A 93 -16.48 10.12 -4.30
CA PHE A 93 -16.39 9.65 -5.68
C PHE A 93 -16.48 8.12 -5.76
N LEU A 94 -15.65 7.40 -4.99
CA LEU A 94 -15.61 5.94 -4.98
C LEU A 94 -17.02 5.34 -4.81
N TRP A 95 -17.73 5.77 -3.78
CA TRP A 95 -19.08 5.26 -3.47
C TRP A 95 -20.19 5.91 -4.29
N GLY A 96 -19.89 6.91 -5.12
CA GLY A 96 -20.86 7.54 -6.03
C GLY A 96 -21.84 8.47 -5.34
N SER A 97 -21.38 9.15 -4.29
CA SER A 97 -22.16 10.24 -3.70
C SER A 97 -22.29 11.38 -4.71
N LYS A 98 -23.53 11.81 -4.96
CA LYS A 98 -23.83 13.04 -5.70
C LYS A 98 -23.99 14.19 -4.70
N ASP A 99 -24.03 15.43 -5.16
CA ASP A 99 -24.02 16.60 -4.26
C ASP A 99 -25.24 16.63 -3.33
N GLU A 100 -26.38 16.08 -3.76
CA GLU A 100 -27.61 15.98 -2.96
C GLU A 100 -27.78 14.61 -2.27
N THR A 101 -27.04 13.58 -2.69
CA THR A 101 -27.20 12.22 -2.14
C THR A 101 -25.89 11.65 -1.63
N ARG A 102 -25.76 11.59 -0.31
CA ARG A 102 -24.64 10.92 0.34
C ARG A 102 -24.81 9.41 0.23
N LYS A 103 -23.89 8.73 -0.48
CA LYS A 103 -23.84 7.27 -0.52
C LYS A 103 -23.05 6.73 0.66
N ILE A 104 -23.49 5.58 1.15
CA ILE A 104 -22.90 4.89 2.29
C ILE A 104 -21.54 4.31 1.91
N SER A 105 -20.52 4.55 2.75
CA SER A 105 -19.22 3.87 2.65
C SER A 105 -19.33 2.51 3.32
N TRP A 106 -19.48 1.45 2.52
CA TRP A 106 -19.74 0.10 3.04
C TRP A 106 -18.53 -0.54 3.71
N VAL A 107 -17.33 -0.27 3.21
CA VAL A 107 -16.08 -0.81 3.74
C VAL A 107 -15.25 0.31 4.39
N LYS A 108 -14.52 -0.03 5.46
CA LYS A 108 -13.64 0.92 6.17
C LYS A 108 -12.51 1.40 5.25
N ARG A 109 -12.14 2.68 5.35
CA ARG A 109 -11.08 3.29 4.52
C ARG A 109 -9.74 2.58 4.68
N ARG A 110 -9.40 2.20 5.92
CA ARG A 110 -8.17 1.44 6.24
C ARG A 110 -8.05 0.18 5.40
N THR A 111 -9.14 -0.60 5.30
CA THR A 111 -9.22 -1.80 4.47
C THR A 111 -9.13 -1.47 2.98
N ILE A 112 -9.81 -0.43 2.51
CA ILE A 112 -9.77 0.01 1.10
C ILE A 112 -8.34 0.36 0.65
N CYS A 113 -7.54 0.95 1.55
CA CYS A 113 -6.18 1.36 1.26
C CYS A 113 -5.15 0.23 1.27
N GLN A 114 -5.51 -0.95 1.77
CA GLN A 114 -4.63 -2.10 1.73
C GLN A 114 -4.32 -2.51 0.28
N PRO A 115 -3.17 -3.17 0.05
CA PRO A 115 -2.90 -3.87 -1.20
C PRO A 115 -4.03 -4.85 -1.54
N LYS A 116 -4.20 -5.15 -2.83
CA LYS A 116 -5.24 -6.07 -3.29
C LYS A 116 -5.05 -7.45 -2.68
N GLU A 117 -3.80 -7.90 -2.61
CA GLU A 117 -3.35 -9.15 -2.02
C GLU A 117 -3.71 -9.25 -0.54
N LYS A 118 -3.80 -8.12 0.17
CA LYS A 118 -4.23 -8.06 1.59
C LYS A 118 -5.72 -7.73 1.75
N GLY A 119 -6.50 -7.87 0.69
CA GLY A 119 -7.94 -7.65 0.70
C GLY A 119 -8.39 -6.20 0.58
N GLY A 120 -7.54 -5.28 0.15
CA GLY A 120 -7.95 -3.90 -0.17
C GLY A 120 -8.27 -3.68 -1.64
N LEU A 121 -8.46 -2.41 -2.03
CA LEU A 121 -8.64 -1.99 -3.42
C LEU A 121 -7.36 -1.40 -4.03
N GLY A 122 -6.27 -1.35 -3.26
CA GLY A 122 -5.00 -0.73 -3.67
C GLY A 122 -5.08 0.79 -3.82
N ILE A 123 -5.99 1.46 -3.10
CA ILE A 123 -6.04 2.93 -3.10
C ILE A 123 -4.96 3.48 -2.17
N LYS A 124 -4.03 4.27 -2.73
CA LYS A 124 -2.92 4.83 -1.95
C LYS A 124 -3.40 5.63 -0.74
N ASN A 125 -2.82 5.34 0.42
CA ASN A 125 -2.93 6.22 1.58
C ASN A 125 -2.08 7.47 1.33
N ILE A 126 -2.71 8.65 1.39
CA ILE A 126 -2.04 9.91 1.02
C ILE A 126 -0.92 10.26 2.02
N GLU A 127 -1.09 9.93 3.30
CA GLU A 127 -0.09 10.19 4.34
C GLU A 127 1.17 9.36 4.11
N SER A 128 1.03 8.03 4.08
CA SER A 128 2.16 7.11 3.84
C SER A 128 2.84 7.37 2.50
N PHE A 129 2.07 7.77 1.47
CA PHE A 129 2.63 8.07 0.15
C PHE A 129 3.40 9.39 0.14
N ASN A 130 2.92 10.42 0.84
CA ASN A 130 3.63 11.68 1.00
C ASN A 130 4.93 11.48 1.79
N ASP A 131 4.93 10.65 2.84
CA ASP A 131 6.13 10.34 3.63
C ASP A 131 7.17 9.57 2.79
N ALA A 132 6.75 8.52 2.07
CA ALA A 132 7.64 7.79 1.16
C ALA A 132 8.23 8.67 0.05
N LEU A 133 7.53 9.73 -0.40
CA LEU A 133 8.08 10.65 -1.40
C LEU A 133 9.09 11.61 -0.79
N LEU A 134 8.85 12.10 0.43
CA LEU A 134 9.75 13.02 1.11
C LEU A 134 11.06 12.34 1.53
N GLU A 135 11.00 11.08 1.97
CA GLU A 135 12.17 10.27 2.30
C GLU A 135 13.12 10.02 1.14
N LYS A 136 12.59 10.02 -0.09
CA LYS A 136 13.43 9.94 -1.28
C LYS A 136 14.47 11.09 -1.30
N TRP A 137 14.15 12.25 -0.75
CA TRP A 137 15.12 13.35 -0.64
C TRP A 137 16.23 13.06 0.36
N LYS A 138 15.95 12.42 1.51
CA LYS A 138 16.98 11.96 2.45
C LYS A 138 17.93 10.98 1.77
N TRP A 139 17.38 10.00 1.06
CA TRP A 139 18.17 9.05 0.25
C TRP A 139 19.04 9.75 -0.81
N GLN A 140 18.44 10.66 -1.58
CA GLN A 140 19.16 11.37 -2.63
C GLN A 140 20.24 12.30 -2.06
N LEU A 141 19.99 12.95 -0.93
CA LEU A 141 20.94 13.88 -0.31
C LEU A 141 22.20 13.14 0.15
N PHE A 142 22.06 11.92 0.65
CA PHE A 142 23.18 11.06 1.01
C PHE A 142 24.04 10.69 -0.22
N HIS A 143 23.40 10.27 -1.33
CA HIS A 143 24.10 9.75 -2.50
C HIS A 143 24.57 10.81 -3.52
N GLN A 144 23.88 11.95 -3.59
CA GLN A 144 24.08 12.99 -4.61
C GLN A 144 24.50 14.33 -3.99
N GLU A 145 25.28 14.28 -2.91
CA GLU A 145 25.76 15.47 -2.19
C GLU A 145 26.55 16.44 -3.08
N ASP A 146 27.28 15.94 -4.09
CA ASP A 146 28.09 16.74 -5.01
C ASP A 146 27.25 17.54 -6.04
N SER A 147 25.97 17.19 -6.19
CA SER A 147 25.05 17.92 -7.06
C SER A 147 24.88 19.38 -6.61
N MET A 148 24.45 20.28 -7.51
CA MET A 148 24.27 21.69 -7.15
C MET A 148 23.30 21.89 -5.97
N TRP A 149 22.19 21.13 -5.95
CA TRP A 149 21.22 21.20 -4.86
C TRP A 149 21.75 20.55 -3.58
N GLY A 150 22.51 19.45 -3.70
CA GLY A 150 23.18 18.79 -2.57
C GLY A 150 24.17 19.72 -1.88
N ARG A 151 25.04 20.39 -2.66
CA ARG A 151 26.01 21.38 -2.16
C ARG A 151 25.35 22.57 -1.47
N LEU A 152 24.22 23.05 -2.00
CA LEU A 152 23.44 24.12 -1.37
C LEU A 152 22.86 23.69 -0.01
N LEU A 153 22.33 22.47 0.08
CA LEU A 153 21.79 21.94 1.33
C LEU A 153 22.89 21.61 2.33
N LEU A 154 24.05 21.15 1.86
CA LEU A 154 25.24 20.96 2.66
C LEU A 154 25.70 22.30 3.27
N SER A 155 25.81 23.36 2.45
CA SER A 155 26.27 24.66 2.95
C SER A 155 25.29 25.34 3.89
N LYS A 156 23.98 25.10 3.73
CA LYS A 156 22.93 25.77 4.52
C LYS A 156 22.51 25.00 5.77
N TYR A 157 22.55 23.67 5.71
CA TYR A 157 21.96 22.80 6.73
C TYR A 157 22.89 21.68 7.20
N ASP A 158 24.17 21.66 6.83
CA ASP A 158 25.11 20.56 7.13
C ASP A 158 24.73 19.21 6.49
N GLY A 159 23.94 19.24 5.42
CA GLY A 159 23.65 18.07 4.58
C GLY A 159 22.72 17.05 5.25
N TRP A 160 22.88 15.77 4.89
CA TRP A 160 22.02 14.69 5.40
C TRP A 160 22.22 14.42 6.89
N GLN A 161 23.39 14.74 7.45
CA GLN A 161 23.74 14.48 8.85
C GLN A 161 22.87 15.25 9.83
N SER A 162 22.45 16.46 9.47
CA SER A 162 21.58 17.27 10.33
C SER A 162 20.14 16.74 10.38
N LEU A 163 19.70 15.95 9.40
CA LEU A 163 18.44 15.21 9.51
C LEU A 163 18.52 14.19 10.65
N LEU A 164 19.71 13.71 11.00
CA LEU A 164 19.94 12.77 12.10
C LEU A 164 20.22 13.46 13.45
N LYS A 165 20.12 14.79 13.54
CA LYS A 165 20.32 15.54 14.78
C LYS A 165 18.97 16.00 15.34
N GLU A 166 18.83 16.05 16.66
CA GLU A 166 17.63 16.57 17.33
C GLU A 166 17.54 18.11 17.30
N ALA A 167 18.70 18.79 17.20
CA ALA A 167 18.78 20.23 17.17
C ALA A 167 18.37 20.78 15.79
N GLY A 168 17.27 21.55 15.77
CA GLY A 168 16.79 22.22 14.56
C GLY A 168 17.60 23.46 14.21
N HIS A 169 17.73 23.75 12.91
CA HIS A 169 18.30 25.00 12.42
C HIS A 169 17.34 26.17 12.66
N GLN A 170 17.83 27.25 13.30
CA GLN A 170 17.13 28.53 13.37
C GLN A 170 16.88 29.06 11.94
N ASN A 171 15.68 29.57 11.65
CA ASN A 171 15.27 30.03 10.31
C ASN A 171 15.31 28.96 9.20
N SER A 172 15.12 27.68 9.54
CA SER A 172 14.96 26.59 8.57
C SER A 172 13.78 26.86 7.60
N SER A 173 13.97 26.51 6.33
CA SER A 173 12.90 26.65 5.34
C SER A 173 11.76 25.68 5.66
N ILE A 174 10.55 26.00 5.20
CA ILE A 174 9.38 25.12 5.42
C ILE A 174 9.64 23.72 4.85
N TRP A 175 10.30 23.64 3.70
CA TRP A 175 10.70 22.38 3.08
C TRP A 175 11.66 21.58 3.97
N TRP A 176 12.70 22.22 4.51
CA TRP A 176 13.65 21.56 5.41
C TRP A 176 12.96 21.06 6.69
N GLN A 177 12.08 21.88 7.27
CA GLN A 177 11.31 21.47 8.44
C GLN A 177 10.39 20.27 8.16
N ASP A 178 9.81 20.21 6.96
CA ASP A 178 8.97 19.08 6.55
C ASP A 178 9.84 17.81 6.37
N LEU A 179 11.05 17.92 5.80
CA LEU A 179 12.01 16.81 5.75
C LEU A 179 12.46 16.37 7.15
N THR A 180 12.85 17.28 8.05
CA THR A 180 13.24 16.91 9.41
C THR A 180 12.09 16.25 10.17
N ARG A 181 10.84 16.65 9.92
CA ARG A 181 9.66 16.03 10.54
C ARG A 181 9.42 14.60 10.06
N VAL A 182 9.66 14.33 8.78
CA VAL A 182 9.38 13.01 8.18
C VAL A 182 10.57 12.08 8.32
N CYS A 183 11.78 12.62 8.23
CA CYS A 183 13.02 11.86 8.07
C CYS A 183 13.98 11.96 9.25
N GLY A 184 13.66 12.79 10.24
CA GLY A 184 14.53 13.07 11.38
C GLY A 184 14.23 12.22 12.62
N VAL A 185 15.13 12.28 13.59
CA VAL A 185 15.16 11.42 14.80
C VAL A 185 13.86 11.40 15.59
N GLN A 186 13.06 12.47 15.50
CA GLN A 186 11.78 12.61 16.18
C GLN A 186 10.65 11.75 15.57
N THR A 187 10.87 11.07 14.45
CA THR A 187 9.92 10.09 13.94
C THR A 187 9.83 8.91 14.91
N ARG A 188 8.64 8.72 15.50
CA ARG A 188 8.34 7.65 16.47
C ARG A 188 8.67 6.24 15.96
N GLU A 189 8.76 6.07 14.65
CA GLU A 189 9.04 4.81 13.99
C GLU A 189 10.35 4.98 13.20
N LYS A 190 11.47 4.44 13.70
CA LYS A 190 12.78 4.42 13.01
C LYS A 190 12.79 3.45 11.82
N TRP A 191 11.70 3.40 11.07
CA TRP A 191 11.47 2.41 10.02
C TRP A 191 12.46 2.55 8.87
N PHE A 192 12.89 3.78 8.57
CA PHE A 192 13.88 4.04 7.52
C PHE A 192 15.23 3.46 7.92
N ASP A 193 15.68 3.73 9.15
CA ASP A 193 16.97 3.24 9.64
C ASP A 193 16.98 1.71 9.73
N ALA A 194 15.85 1.09 10.06
CA ALA A 194 15.67 -0.37 10.02
C ALA A 194 15.67 -0.97 8.59
N ALA A 195 15.45 -0.15 7.56
CA ALA A 195 15.40 -0.57 6.16
C ALA A 195 16.66 -0.16 5.36
N VAL A 196 17.67 0.38 6.04
CA VAL A 196 18.94 0.81 5.45
C VAL A 196 20.09 0.06 6.11
N GLU A 197 20.92 -0.56 5.28
CA GLU A 197 22.20 -1.14 5.66
C GLU A 197 23.33 -0.21 5.20
N TRP A 198 24.33 0.03 6.06
CA TRP A 198 25.49 0.82 5.69
C TRP A 198 26.53 -0.06 4.99
N ARG A 199 26.91 0.30 3.77
CA ARG A 199 28.02 -0.34 3.05
C ARG A 199 29.24 0.55 3.10
N LEU A 200 30.27 0.04 3.77
CA LEU A 200 31.54 0.73 3.93
C LEU A 200 32.26 0.86 2.58
N GLY A 201 32.49 2.11 2.16
CA GLY A 201 33.44 2.48 1.13
C GLY A 201 34.67 3.08 1.81
N GLY A 202 34.98 4.34 1.54
CA GLY A 202 36.12 5.05 2.14
C GLY A 202 35.95 5.48 3.60
N GLY A 203 34.78 5.30 4.22
CA GLY A 203 34.55 5.59 5.64
C GLY A 203 34.38 7.08 5.98
N LYS A 204 34.14 7.94 4.98
CA LYS A 204 34.00 9.40 5.14
C LYS A 204 32.62 9.85 5.65
N LYS A 205 31.63 8.95 5.65
CA LYS A 205 30.25 9.22 6.08
C LYS A 205 29.77 8.28 7.18
N THR A 206 30.36 7.10 7.28
CA THR A 206 30.00 6.06 8.25
C THR A 206 30.67 6.29 9.59
N ARG A 207 29.88 6.38 10.67
CA ARG A 207 30.35 6.44 12.07
C ARG A 207 30.66 5.04 12.57
N PHE A 208 31.84 4.87 13.17
CA PHE A 208 32.32 3.56 13.58
C PHE A 208 31.37 2.85 14.56
N TRP A 209 30.91 3.55 15.60
CA TRP A 209 30.13 2.93 16.68
C TRP A 209 28.61 2.92 16.47
N HIS A 210 28.08 3.89 15.73
CA HIS A 210 26.65 4.22 15.73
C HIS A 210 25.90 3.78 14.47
N ASP A 211 26.61 3.47 13.39
CA ASP A 211 26.00 3.04 12.13
C ASP A 211 26.13 1.52 11.95
N THR A 212 25.13 0.89 11.32
CA THR A 212 25.07 -0.57 11.09
C THR A 212 25.85 -0.97 9.84
N TRP A 213 27.19 -0.82 9.87
CA TRP A 213 28.07 -1.10 8.74
C TRP A 213 28.73 -2.49 8.79
N ILE A 214 28.62 -3.17 9.93
CA ILE A 214 29.11 -4.53 10.14
C ILE A 214 28.13 -5.30 11.03
N GLY A 215 27.65 -6.45 10.54
CA GLY A 215 26.60 -7.22 11.20
C GLY A 215 25.22 -6.58 11.08
N ASN A 216 24.32 -6.89 12.02
CA ASN A 216 22.90 -6.50 11.97
C ASN A 216 22.52 -5.39 12.98
N THR A 217 23.42 -5.03 13.87
CA THR A 217 23.22 -4.04 14.94
C THR A 217 24.45 -3.14 15.06
N THR A 218 24.36 -2.08 15.86
CA THR A 218 25.47 -1.14 15.99
C THR A 218 26.61 -1.74 16.83
N LEU A 219 27.87 -1.39 16.52
CA LEU A 219 29.01 -1.85 17.33
C LEU A 219 28.90 -1.37 18.80
N ALA A 220 28.24 -0.24 19.05
CA ALA A 220 27.98 0.25 20.40
C ALA A 220 27.06 -0.68 21.21
N GLU A 221 26.09 -1.32 20.56
CA GLU A 221 25.18 -2.29 21.19
C GLU A 221 25.83 -3.66 21.37
N VAL A 222 26.64 -4.10 20.39
CA VAL A 222 27.34 -5.39 20.46
C VAL A 222 28.47 -5.36 21.49
N PHE A 223 29.22 -4.26 21.56
CA PHE A 223 30.39 -4.11 22.42
C PHE A 223 30.28 -2.90 23.37
N PRO A 224 29.29 -2.88 24.28
CA PRO A 224 29.00 -1.71 25.10
C PRO A 224 30.17 -1.30 26.01
N ARG A 225 30.97 -2.27 26.50
CA ARG A 225 32.14 -1.98 27.35
C ARG A 225 33.27 -1.32 26.56
N LEU A 226 33.58 -1.85 25.37
CA LEU A 226 34.56 -1.25 24.46
C LEU A 226 34.11 0.16 24.07
N PHE A 227 32.84 0.33 23.70
CA PHE A 227 32.27 1.64 23.40
C PHE A 227 32.41 2.63 24.56
N LEU A 228 32.11 2.20 25.80
CA LEU A 228 32.28 3.05 26.98
C LEU A 228 33.74 3.48 27.18
N ASN A 229 34.70 2.58 26.95
CA ASN A 229 36.14 2.82 27.07
C ASN A 229 36.73 3.62 25.88
N SER A 230 36.04 3.71 24.75
CA SER A 230 36.55 4.43 23.57
C SER A 230 36.65 5.95 23.81
N LYS A 231 37.74 6.55 23.31
CA LYS A 231 37.86 8.01 23.18
C LYS A 231 37.19 8.54 21.91
N GLN A 232 36.94 7.68 20.93
CA GLN A 232 36.49 8.04 19.58
C GLN A 232 35.02 7.64 19.31
N LYS A 233 34.11 7.98 20.22
CA LYS A 233 32.72 7.48 20.19
C LYS A 233 31.90 7.98 18.99
N MET A 234 32.18 9.20 18.53
CA MET A 234 31.41 9.88 17.47
C MET A 234 32.16 9.95 16.14
N ASN A 235 33.37 9.39 16.06
CA ASN A 235 34.26 9.55 14.92
C ASN A 235 33.81 8.70 13.71
N LEU A 236 34.13 9.24 12.53
CA LEU A 236 33.92 8.57 11.25
C LEU A 236 35.01 7.53 11.01
N ILE A 237 34.71 6.42 10.34
CA ILE A 237 35.67 5.33 10.12
C ILE A 237 37.00 5.83 9.53
N MET A 238 36.98 6.78 8.61
CA MET A 238 38.17 7.39 8.00
C MET A 238 39.08 8.11 9.02
N GLU A 239 38.58 8.49 10.19
CA GLU A 239 39.33 9.16 11.26
C GLU A 239 39.91 8.17 12.30
N LEU A 240 39.54 6.89 12.24
CA LEU A 240 39.99 5.86 13.19
C LEU A 240 41.16 5.04 12.63
N GLY A 241 41.96 5.60 11.73
CA GLY A 241 43.10 4.91 11.16
C GLY A 241 43.81 5.69 10.06
N SER A 242 44.76 5.02 9.41
CA SER A 242 45.55 5.58 8.32
C SER A 242 45.88 4.52 7.28
N TRP A 243 46.04 4.96 6.03
CA TRP A 243 46.54 4.12 4.94
C TRP A 243 48.05 3.98 5.05
N ILE A 244 48.53 2.74 5.15
CA ILE A 244 49.95 2.40 5.03
C ILE A 244 50.09 1.63 3.72
N GLY A 245 50.54 2.32 2.67
CA GLY A 245 50.51 1.77 1.30
C GLY A 245 49.07 1.57 0.81
N GLU A 246 48.72 0.33 0.48
CA GLU A 246 47.36 -0.08 0.09
C GLU A 246 46.54 -0.65 1.25
N ASP A 247 47.14 -0.82 2.42
CA ASP A 247 46.46 -1.41 3.58
C ASP A 247 45.94 -0.36 4.56
N TRP A 248 44.73 -0.59 5.06
CA TRP A 248 44.16 0.19 6.14
C TRP A 248 44.64 -0.32 7.49
N ARG A 249 45.19 0.58 8.32
CA ARG A 249 45.54 0.31 9.71
C ARG A 249 44.66 1.10 10.65
N TRP A 250 43.95 0.39 11.53
CA TRP A 250 43.14 0.99 12.58
C TRP A 250 44.01 1.61 13.69
N ASP A 251 43.64 2.81 14.13
CA ASP A 251 44.17 3.55 15.28
C ASP A 251 43.04 3.84 16.27
N LEU A 252 42.68 2.82 17.05
CA LEU A 252 41.61 2.88 18.06
C LEU A 252 42.19 3.31 19.41
N LYS A 253 41.68 4.43 19.94
CA LYS A 253 42.17 5.07 21.17
C LYS A 253 41.25 4.79 22.36
N TRP A 254 41.86 4.31 23.44
CA TRP A 254 41.16 3.88 24.65
C TRP A 254 41.43 4.83 25.82
N ARG A 255 40.46 4.96 26.74
CA ARG A 255 40.57 5.78 27.96
C ARG A 255 41.49 5.14 28.98
N ARG A 256 41.46 3.82 29.08
CA ARG A 256 42.29 3.00 29.97
C ARG A 256 42.65 1.67 29.29
N GLY A 257 43.59 0.94 29.91
CA GLY A 257 43.90 -0.44 29.56
C GLY A 257 42.71 -1.39 29.75
N TRP A 258 42.82 -2.56 29.13
CA TRP A 258 41.79 -3.59 29.12
C TRP A 258 41.78 -4.39 30.41
N PHE A 259 40.59 -4.68 30.93
CA PHE A 259 40.42 -5.74 31.92
C PHE A 259 40.29 -7.11 31.21
N GLU A 260 40.61 -8.19 31.91
CA GLU A 260 40.52 -9.57 31.40
C GLU A 260 39.15 -9.89 30.77
N ARG A 261 38.06 -9.43 31.40
CA ARG A 261 36.68 -9.57 30.91
C ARG A 261 36.34 -8.77 29.64
N GLU A 262 37.22 -7.88 29.19
CA GLU A 262 37.08 -7.06 27.98
C GLU A 262 37.92 -7.62 26.82
N VAL A 263 38.88 -8.51 27.09
CA VAL A 263 39.80 -9.10 26.11
C VAL A 263 39.05 -9.88 25.03
N GLY A 264 38.13 -10.77 25.42
CA GLY A 264 37.35 -11.53 24.44
C GLY A 264 36.43 -10.66 23.56
N GLN A 265 35.94 -9.53 24.07
CA GLN A 265 35.18 -8.57 23.23
C GLN A 265 36.08 -7.88 22.22
N TRP A 266 37.32 -7.56 22.62
CA TRP A 266 38.31 -6.94 21.75
C TRP A 266 38.76 -7.89 20.64
N GLU A 267 39.06 -9.14 20.95
CA GLU A 267 39.43 -10.17 19.96
C GLU A 267 38.33 -10.37 18.92
N GLU A 268 37.07 -10.44 19.36
CA GLU A 268 35.93 -10.54 18.45
C GLU A 268 35.80 -9.31 17.56
N LEU A 269 35.96 -8.11 18.11
CA LEU A 269 35.94 -6.88 17.33
C LEU A 269 37.07 -6.88 16.30
N GLN A 270 38.29 -7.29 16.66
CA GLN A 270 39.41 -7.37 15.71
C GLN A 270 39.09 -8.33 14.56
N ARG A 271 38.59 -9.53 14.86
CA ARG A 271 38.17 -10.52 13.87
C ARG A 271 37.13 -9.95 12.90
N MET A 272 36.14 -9.23 13.43
CA MET A 272 35.13 -8.55 12.61
C MET A 272 35.76 -7.48 11.70
N LEU A 273 36.72 -6.70 12.22
CA LEU A 273 37.39 -5.63 11.47
C LEU A 273 38.37 -6.14 10.40
N GLU A 274 39.00 -7.30 10.59
CA GLU A 274 39.94 -7.90 9.64
C GLU A 274 39.30 -8.14 8.26
N GLY A 275 38.05 -8.61 8.24
CA GLY A 275 37.31 -8.87 7.02
C GLY A 275 36.65 -7.63 6.39
N ARG A 276 36.66 -6.47 7.05
CA ARG A 276 35.95 -5.26 6.60
C ARG A 276 36.77 -3.99 6.82
N LYS A 277 37.65 -3.71 5.85
CA LYS A 277 38.44 -2.48 5.78
C LYS A 277 37.78 -1.43 4.87
N PRO A 278 38.02 -0.12 5.12
CA PRO A 278 37.70 0.92 4.16
C PRO A 278 38.35 0.65 2.80
N LYS A 279 37.73 1.13 1.73
CA LYS A 279 38.22 1.00 0.36
C LYS A 279 38.60 2.35 -0.22
N LYS A 280 39.81 2.44 -0.76
CA LYS A 280 40.35 3.68 -1.33
C LYS A 280 39.50 4.10 -2.54
N ASN A 281 39.16 5.39 -2.62
CA ASN A 281 38.35 6.00 -3.68
C ASN A 281 36.90 5.51 -3.83
N GLU A 282 36.41 4.61 -2.97
CA GLU A 282 34.99 4.26 -2.92
C GLU A 282 34.22 5.20 -1.99
N LYS A 283 32.97 5.51 -2.34
CA LYS A 283 32.06 6.28 -1.48
C LYS A 283 31.28 5.32 -0.59
N ASP A 284 31.05 5.72 0.65
CA ASP A 284 30.09 5.05 1.51
C ASP A 284 28.70 5.07 0.88
N PHE A 285 27.97 3.98 1.03
CA PHE A 285 26.71 3.75 0.33
C PHE A 285 25.64 3.24 1.30
N TRP A 286 24.42 3.77 1.22
CA TRP A 286 23.28 3.18 1.89
C TRP A 286 22.66 2.14 0.98
N TRP A 287 22.49 0.92 1.48
CA TRP A 287 21.81 -0.15 0.77
C TRP A 287 20.38 -0.26 1.25
N TRP A 288 19.43 -0.07 0.33
CA TRP A 288 18.01 -0.18 0.62
C TRP A 288 17.59 -1.65 0.65
N THR A 289 17.23 -2.17 1.83
CA THR A 289 17.02 -3.61 2.03
C THR A 289 15.71 -4.12 1.43
N CYS A 290 14.78 -3.24 1.08
CA CYS A 290 13.48 -3.62 0.55
C CYS A 290 13.47 -3.82 -0.98
N GLU A 291 14.60 -3.62 -1.67
CA GLU A 291 14.74 -3.85 -3.12
C GLU A 291 16.02 -4.65 -3.40
N ALA A 292 15.95 -5.59 -4.34
CA ALA A 292 17.09 -6.48 -4.64
C ALA A 292 18.31 -5.74 -5.22
N ASN A 293 18.08 -4.60 -5.88
CA ASN A 293 19.15 -3.76 -6.43
C ASN A 293 19.73 -2.77 -5.40
N GLY A 294 19.24 -2.79 -4.16
CA GLY A 294 19.70 -1.90 -3.10
C GLY A 294 19.33 -0.43 -3.29
N GLN A 295 18.48 -0.09 -4.27
CA GLN A 295 18.09 1.28 -4.57
C GLN A 295 16.75 1.63 -3.92
N TYR A 296 16.66 2.84 -3.38
CA TYR A 296 15.41 3.33 -2.82
C TYR A 296 14.33 3.46 -3.89
N SER A 297 13.20 2.80 -3.64
CA SER A 297 11.98 2.96 -4.43
C SER A 297 10.86 3.52 -3.54
N VAL A 298 10.14 4.53 -4.03
CA VAL A 298 8.97 5.08 -3.32
C VAL A 298 7.90 4.00 -3.12
N SER A 299 7.84 3.01 -4.04
CA SER A 299 6.89 1.90 -3.97
C SER A 299 7.16 0.97 -2.79
N SER A 300 8.41 0.54 -2.62
CA SER A 300 8.84 -0.32 -1.51
C SER A 300 8.77 0.42 -0.17
N ALA A 301 9.23 1.67 -0.11
CA ALA A 301 9.11 2.50 1.09
C ALA A 301 7.65 2.75 1.48
N TYR A 302 6.77 3.07 0.53
CA TYR A 302 5.33 3.17 0.78
C TYR A 302 4.79 1.87 1.38
N THR A 303 5.16 0.73 0.80
CA THR A 303 4.70 -0.59 1.27
C THR A 303 5.16 -0.87 2.69
N LEU A 304 6.40 -0.52 3.04
CA LEU A 304 6.96 -0.66 4.38
C LEU A 304 6.22 0.21 5.40
N ILE A 305 6.16 1.53 5.17
CA ILE A 305 5.46 2.50 6.04
C ILE A 305 4.00 2.10 6.22
N HIS A 306 3.35 1.74 5.11
CA HIS A 306 1.97 1.31 5.14
C HIS A 306 1.84 0.04 5.97
N SER A 307 2.64 -1.01 5.73
CA SER A 307 2.53 -2.28 6.46
C SER A 307 2.71 -2.14 7.97
N GLN A 308 3.62 -1.28 8.44
CA GLN A 308 3.84 -1.02 9.87
C GLN A 308 2.68 -0.25 10.52
N SER A 309 2.09 0.71 9.80
CA SER A 309 0.89 1.42 10.27
C SER A 309 -0.35 0.52 10.40
N TYR A 310 -0.31 -0.69 9.84
CA TYR A 310 -1.38 -1.70 9.87
C TYR A 310 -0.87 -3.04 10.38
N LEU A 311 -0.18 -3.05 11.54
CA LEU A 311 0.08 -4.25 12.36
C LEU A 311 -1.24 -4.91 12.81
N ALA A 312 -1.94 -5.52 11.86
CA ALA A 312 -2.94 -6.55 12.08
C ALA A 312 -2.36 -7.78 11.39
N SER A 313 -1.89 -8.73 12.20
CA SER A 313 -1.61 -10.14 11.87
C SER A 313 -1.77 -10.47 10.38
N THR A 314 -0.68 -10.35 9.63
CA THR A 314 -0.62 -10.93 8.29
C THR A 314 -0.68 -12.45 8.41
N ASN A 315 -1.89 -13.01 8.51
CA ASN A 315 -2.11 -14.41 8.26
C ASN A 315 -1.80 -14.64 6.77
N GLN A 316 -0.66 -15.27 6.46
CA GLN A 316 -0.31 -15.73 5.10
C GLN A 316 -1.49 -16.36 4.34
N PRO A 317 -2.37 -17.18 4.97
CA PRO A 317 -3.57 -17.73 4.32
C PRO A 317 -4.49 -16.67 3.69
N MET A 318 -4.65 -15.51 4.34
CA MET A 318 -5.50 -14.43 3.84
C MET A 318 -4.90 -13.73 2.62
N THR A 319 -3.58 -13.72 2.50
CA THR A 319 -2.87 -13.05 1.41
C THR A 319 -2.97 -13.87 0.12
N GLU A 320 -2.75 -15.18 0.21
CA GLU A 320 -2.91 -16.11 -0.91
C GLU A 320 -4.36 -16.16 -1.41
N PHE A 321 -5.30 -16.14 -0.48
CA PHE A 321 -6.73 -16.10 -0.76
C PHE A 321 -7.11 -14.91 -1.65
N PHE A 322 -6.84 -13.67 -1.23
CA PHE A 322 -7.20 -12.49 -2.03
C PHE A 322 -6.37 -12.39 -3.30
N SER A 323 -5.09 -12.79 -3.27
CA SER A 323 -4.26 -12.91 -4.48
C SER A 323 -4.94 -13.81 -5.52
N SER A 324 -5.50 -14.95 -5.11
CA SER A 324 -6.22 -15.85 -6.01
C SER A 324 -7.50 -15.21 -6.58
N LEU A 325 -8.25 -14.45 -5.79
CA LEU A 325 -9.46 -13.74 -6.24
C LEU A 325 -9.15 -12.67 -7.30
N TRP A 326 -8.12 -11.84 -7.06
CA TRP A 326 -7.78 -10.74 -7.97
C TRP A 326 -7.13 -11.19 -9.28
N LYS A 327 -6.55 -12.40 -9.32
CA LYS A 327 -5.95 -13.00 -10.52
C LYS A 327 -6.97 -13.66 -11.45
N LEU A 328 -8.21 -13.87 -11.00
CA LEU A 328 -9.26 -14.48 -11.84
C LEU A 328 -9.53 -13.63 -13.08
N LYS A 329 -9.59 -14.27 -14.25
CA LYS A 329 -9.89 -13.64 -15.54
C LYS A 329 -11.39 -13.41 -15.71
N ILE A 330 -12.00 -12.61 -14.85
CA ILE A 330 -13.44 -12.33 -14.86
C ILE A 330 -13.70 -10.82 -14.91
N PRO A 331 -14.94 -10.37 -15.23
CA PRO A 331 -15.24 -8.94 -15.30
C PRO A 331 -14.88 -8.20 -13.99
N PRO A 332 -14.19 -7.04 -14.05
CA PRO A 332 -13.75 -6.33 -12.85
C PRO A 332 -14.87 -5.97 -11.86
N LYS A 333 -16.09 -5.73 -12.37
CA LYS A 333 -17.29 -5.47 -11.56
C LYS A 333 -17.69 -6.67 -10.70
N ALA A 334 -17.47 -7.90 -11.17
CA ALA A 334 -17.77 -9.13 -10.46
C ALA A 334 -16.73 -9.43 -9.37
N VAL A 335 -15.43 -9.23 -9.66
CA VAL A 335 -14.38 -9.33 -8.64
C VAL A 335 -14.65 -8.36 -7.48
N VAL A 336 -15.00 -7.12 -7.81
CA VAL A 336 -15.32 -6.10 -6.80
C VAL A 336 -16.61 -6.43 -6.02
N LEU A 337 -17.59 -7.10 -6.65
CA LEU A 337 -18.75 -7.62 -5.93
C LEU A 337 -18.33 -8.68 -4.92
N CYS A 338 -17.55 -9.67 -5.33
CA CYS A 338 -17.03 -10.71 -4.44
C CYS A 338 -16.19 -10.11 -3.30
N TRP A 339 -15.33 -9.14 -3.61
CA TRP A 339 -14.60 -8.37 -2.59
C TRP A 339 -15.53 -7.72 -1.56
N LYS A 340 -16.68 -7.15 -1.99
CA LYS A 340 -17.68 -6.64 -1.03
C LYS A 340 -18.31 -7.73 -0.19
N VAL A 341 -18.58 -8.91 -0.76
CA VAL A 341 -19.09 -10.07 -0.01
C VAL A 341 -18.11 -10.42 1.12
N PHE A 342 -16.82 -10.57 0.82
CA PHE A 342 -15.79 -10.89 1.82
C PHE A 342 -15.64 -9.85 2.92
N HIS A 343 -15.94 -8.57 2.64
CA HIS A 343 -15.88 -7.49 3.64
C HIS A 343 -17.23 -7.14 4.28
N ASN A 344 -18.25 -7.98 4.08
CA ASN A 344 -19.64 -7.69 4.47
C ASN A 344 -20.09 -6.26 4.09
N GLY A 345 -19.73 -5.86 2.88
CA GLY A 345 -19.87 -4.51 2.32
C GLY A 345 -21.04 -4.35 1.35
N LEU A 346 -22.05 -5.21 1.45
CA LEU A 346 -23.27 -5.17 0.65
C LEU A 346 -24.44 -4.54 1.42
N PRO A 347 -25.36 -3.82 0.74
CA PRO A 347 -26.54 -3.22 1.36
C PRO A 347 -27.62 -4.27 1.66
N THR A 348 -27.33 -5.16 2.61
CA THR A 348 -28.29 -6.13 3.14
C THR A 348 -29.18 -5.47 4.19
N THR A 349 -30.36 -6.05 4.47
CA THR A 349 -31.24 -5.57 5.56
C THR A 349 -30.44 -5.47 6.87
N GLU A 350 -29.69 -6.51 7.25
CA GLU A 350 -28.83 -6.51 8.45
C GLU A 350 -27.85 -5.32 8.46
N ASN A 351 -27.15 -5.08 7.35
CA ASN A 351 -26.15 -4.02 7.27
C ASN A 351 -26.75 -2.60 7.28
N LEU A 352 -27.99 -2.46 6.79
CA LEU A 352 -28.75 -1.21 6.85
C LEU A 352 -29.23 -0.95 8.28
N THR A 353 -29.81 -1.96 8.95
CA THR A 353 -30.25 -1.89 10.35
C THR A 353 -29.08 -1.57 11.29
N ARG A 354 -27.93 -2.23 11.12
CA ARG A 354 -26.71 -1.95 11.89
C ARG A 354 -26.20 -0.51 11.76
N ARG A 355 -26.64 0.22 10.72
CA ARG A 355 -26.32 1.64 10.49
C ARG A 355 -27.48 2.57 10.82
N ASN A 356 -28.47 2.08 11.57
CA ASN A 356 -29.66 2.81 12.01
C ASN A 356 -30.48 3.37 10.84
N ILE A 357 -30.57 2.61 9.74
CA ILE A 357 -31.44 2.95 8.60
C ILE A 357 -32.73 2.16 8.75
N ALA A 358 -33.83 2.87 8.99
CA ALA A 358 -35.15 2.26 9.11
C ALA A 358 -35.60 1.64 7.78
N LEU A 359 -36.10 0.41 7.86
CA LEU A 359 -36.69 -0.31 6.73
C LEU A 359 -38.15 -0.66 7.07
N PRO A 360 -39.07 -0.58 6.10
CA PRO A 360 -40.43 -1.11 6.28
C PRO A 360 -40.39 -2.56 6.75
N VAL A 361 -41.36 -2.98 7.56
CA VAL A 361 -41.45 -4.35 8.13
C VAL A 361 -41.41 -5.40 7.01
N ASP A 362 -42.15 -5.15 5.93
CA ASP A 362 -42.25 -6.04 4.76
C ASP A 362 -40.95 -6.13 3.94
N SER A 363 -39.96 -5.28 4.24
CA SER A 363 -38.65 -5.24 3.57
C SER A 363 -37.53 -5.85 4.39
N GLN A 364 -37.84 -6.49 5.52
CA GLN A 364 -36.83 -7.06 6.42
C GLN A 364 -36.44 -8.50 6.07
N THR A 365 -37.37 -9.25 5.47
CA THR A 365 -37.18 -10.63 5.04
C THR A 365 -36.44 -10.72 3.70
N CYS A 366 -35.86 -11.89 3.44
CA CYS A 366 -35.16 -12.21 2.20
C CYS A 366 -36.15 -12.35 1.04
N THR A 367 -36.00 -11.54 -0.02
CA THR A 367 -36.90 -11.52 -1.19
C THR A 367 -36.84 -12.76 -2.09
N MET A 368 -36.15 -13.81 -1.66
CA MET A 368 -36.04 -15.08 -2.40
C MET A 368 -36.75 -16.21 -1.66
N CYS A 369 -36.67 -16.26 -0.34
CA CYS A 369 -37.31 -17.32 0.46
C CYS A 369 -38.45 -16.82 1.36
N ASP A 370 -38.56 -15.50 1.55
CA ASP A 370 -39.54 -14.80 2.39
C ASP A 370 -39.62 -15.28 3.85
N LYS A 371 -38.59 -15.98 4.36
CA LYS A 371 -38.59 -16.61 5.68
C LYS A 371 -37.66 -15.97 6.71
N GLU A 372 -36.42 -15.67 6.32
CA GLU A 372 -35.39 -15.19 7.24
C GLU A 372 -34.99 -13.74 6.95
N MET A 373 -34.38 -13.08 7.94
CA MET A 373 -33.79 -11.76 7.76
C MET A 373 -32.68 -11.78 6.73
N GLU A 374 -32.64 -10.76 5.89
CA GLU A 374 -31.63 -10.66 4.84
C GLU A 374 -30.23 -10.29 5.39
N THR A 375 -29.40 -11.31 5.60
CA THR A 375 -27.95 -11.19 5.89
C THR A 375 -27.13 -11.52 4.64
N MET A 376 -25.85 -11.13 4.61
CA MET A 376 -24.98 -11.45 3.47
C MET A 376 -24.80 -12.97 3.30
N VAL A 377 -24.60 -13.69 4.41
CA VAL A 377 -24.45 -15.15 4.41
C VAL A 377 -25.76 -15.83 3.98
N HIS A 378 -26.90 -15.30 4.42
CA HIS A 378 -28.21 -15.81 4.01
C HIS A 378 -28.45 -15.65 2.51
N ILE A 379 -28.32 -14.44 1.96
CA ILE A 379 -28.55 -14.18 0.53
C ILE A 379 -27.67 -15.09 -0.33
N ILE A 380 -26.40 -15.26 0.04
CA ILE A 380 -25.43 -15.87 -0.85
C ILE A 380 -25.29 -17.37 -0.61
N PHE A 381 -25.48 -17.89 0.61
CA PHE A 381 -25.14 -19.28 0.95
C PHE A 381 -26.25 -20.06 1.66
N THR A 382 -26.95 -19.49 2.63
CA THR A 382 -27.86 -20.27 3.51
C THR A 382 -29.34 -20.18 3.14
N CYS A 383 -29.75 -19.24 2.27
CA CYS A 383 -31.11 -19.19 1.75
C CYS A 383 -31.49 -20.52 1.07
N ILE A 384 -32.61 -21.11 1.46
CA ILE A 384 -33.06 -22.43 0.97
C ILE A 384 -33.12 -22.50 -0.57
N GLU A 385 -33.56 -21.43 -1.23
CA GLU A 385 -33.62 -21.36 -2.68
C GLU A 385 -32.22 -21.27 -3.31
N VAL A 386 -31.30 -20.55 -2.68
CA VAL A 386 -29.91 -20.41 -3.14
C VAL A 386 -29.09 -21.68 -2.84
N GLN A 387 -29.40 -22.40 -1.76
CA GLN A 387 -28.79 -23.70 -1.47
C GLN A 387 -29.11 -24.73 -2.55
N LYS A 388 -30.32 -24.72 -3.13
CA LYS A 388 -30.66 -25.58 -4.28
C LYS A 388 -29.75 -25.30 -5.47
N ILE A 389 -29.46 -24.03 -5.74
CA ILE A 389 -28.53 -23.61 -6.80
C ILE A 389 -27.11 -24.10 -6.51
N TRP A 390 -26.59 -23.87 -5.30
CA TRP A 390 -25.26 -24.34 -4.93
C TRP A 390 -25.15 -25.86 -5.02
N LYS A 391 -26.13 -26.61 -4.51
CA LYS A 391 -26.15 -28.09 -4.61
C LYS A 391 -26.10 -28.55 -6.07
N SER A 392 -26.85 -27.91 -6.96
CA SER A 392 -26.81 -28.23 -8.39
C SER A 392 -25.43 -27.91 -9.01
N CYS A 393 -24.83 -26.77 -8.69
CA CYS A 393 -23.49 -26.43 -9.20
C CYS A 393 -22.38 -27.29 -8.56
N TYR A 394 -22.57 -27.75 -7.33
CA TYR A 394 -21.64 -28.63 -6.61
C TYR A 394 -21.58 -30.01 -7.25
N GLN A 395 -22.69 -30.48 -7.83
CA GLN A 395 -22.71 -31.71 -8.64
C GLN A 395 -21.79 -31.59 -9.87
N TRP A 396 -21.65 -30.39 -10.47
CA TRP A 396 -20.69 -30.18 -11.56
C TRP A 396 -19.25 -30.40 -11.08
N ALA A 397 -18.95 -30.00 -9.86
CA ALA A 397 -17.63 -30.14 -9.29
C ALA A 397 -17.43 -31.48 -8.53
N SER A 398 -18.42 -32.36 -8.48
CA SER A 398 -18.41 -33.56 -7.61
C SER A 398 -18.14 -33.26 -6.12
N ILE A 399 -18.59 -32.09 -5.62
CA ILE A 399 -18.47 -31.71 -4.21
C ILE A 399 -19.65 -32.30 -3.42
N SER A 400 -19.37 -33.22 -2.49
CA SER A 400 -20.40 -33.87 -1.65
C SER A 400 -20.47 -33.35 -0.20
N THR A 401 -19.72 -32.29 0.12
CA THR A 401 -19.61 -31.74 1.48
C THR A 401 -20.75 -30.78 1.84
N VAL A 402 -21.00 -30.64 3.16
CA VAL A 402 -21.92 -29.62 3.70
C VAL A 402 -21.47 -28.21 3.29
N LEU A 403 -22.43 -27.34 2.96
CA LEU A 403 -22.18 -25.96 2.58
C LEU A 403 -21.61 -25.17 3.77
N PRO A 404 -20.37 -24.64 3.69
CA PRO A 404 -19.79 -23.86 4.76
C PRO A 404 -20.58 -22.55 4.97
N GLN A 405 -20.79 -22.17 6.23
CA GLN A 405 -21.44 -20.89 6.55
C GLN A 405 -20.46 -19.69 6.43
N SER A 406 -19.16 -19.96 6.50
CA SER A 406 -18.13 -18.93 6.31
C SER A 406 -17.83 -18.72 4.83
N VAL A 407 -17.91 -17.46 4.38
CA VAL A 407 -17.59 -17.06 3.00
C VAL A 407 -16.19 -17.54 2.59
N HIS A 408 -15.22 -17.46 3.50
CA HIS A 408 -13.85 -17.85 3.22
C HIS A 408 -13.73 -19.36 3.00
N HIS A 409 -14.31 -20.16 3.89
CA HIS A 409 -14.32 -21.62 3.74
C HIS A 409 -15.10 -22.05 2.50
N HIS A 410 -16.20 -21.37 2.18
CA HIS A 410 -17.00 -21.67 0.99
C HIS A 410 -16.27 -21.37 -0.32
N PHE A 411 -15.49 -20.28 -0.38
CA PHE A 411 -14.69 -19.95 -1.57
C PHE A 411 -13.48 -20.88 -1.75
N LEU A 412 -12.88 -21.30 -0.64
CA LEU A 412 -11.72 -22.19 -0.63
C LEU A 412 -12.09 -23.68 -0.77
N GLN A 413 -13.38 -24.01 -0.72
CA GLN A 413 -13.84 -25.37 -0.83
C GLN A 413 -13.49 -25.94 -2.20
N GLN A 414 -12.73 -27.02 -2.18
CA GLN A 414 -12.39 -27.81 -3.36
C GLN A 414 -12.90 -29.25 -3.15
N PRO A 415 -13.46 -29.88 -4.20
CA PRO A 415 -14.07 -31.21 -4.12
C PRO A 415 -13.10 -32.28 -3.66
N HIS A 416 -11.83 -32.25 -4.09
CA HIS A 416 -10.84 -33.27 -3.75
C HIS A 416 -9.41 -32.69 -3.74
N SER A 417 -8.49 -33.34 -3.01
CA SER A 417 -7.05 -33.02 -2.97
C SER A 417 -6.29 -33.25 -4.29
N ARG A 418 -7.00 -33.61 -5.37
CA ARG A 418 -6.43 -34.00 -6.67
C ARG A 418 -6.60 -32.95 -7.78
N TRP A 419 -7.38 -31.89 -7.57
CA TRP A 419 -7.53 -30.85 -8.59
C TRP A 419 -6.21 -30.10 -8.81
N SER A 420 -5.86 -29.94 -10.07
CA SER A 420 -4.82 -29.04 -10.53
C SER A 420 -5.15 -27.59 -10.16
N LYS A 421 -4.12 -26.73 -10.21
CA LYS A 421 -4.30 -25.28 -10.00
C LYS A 421 -5.26 -24.66 -11.01
N GLU A 422 -5.36 -25.22 -12.22
CA GLU A 422 -6.23 -24.73 -13.30
C GLU A 422 -7.70 -25.07 -13.02
N GLU A 423 -8.01 -26.33 -12.72
CA GLU A 423 -9.37 -26.76 -12.35
C GLU A 423 -9.90 -25.98 -11.13
N GLY A 424 -9.06 -25.84 -10.11
CA GLY A 424 -9.36 -25.02 -8.94
C GLY A 424 -9.60 -23.54 -9.27
N GLY A 425 -8.89 -23.02 -10.28
CA GLY A 425 -9.10 -21.67 -10.81
C GLY A 425 -10.45 -21.52 -11.53
N ARG A 426 -10.81 -22.49 -12.38
CA ARG A 426 -12.09 -22.53 -13.10
C ARG A 426 -13.27 -22.62 -12.14
N TRP A 427 -13.17 -23.43 -11.09
CA TRP A 427 -14.20 -23.49 -10.06
C TRP A 427 -14.39 -22.16 -9.31
N LYS A 428 -13.29 -21.45 -8.99
CA LYS A 428 -13.38 -20.11 -8.40
C LYS A 428 -14.07 -19.11 -9.32
N VAL A 429 -13.93 -19.25 -10.64
CA VAL A 429 -14.70 -18.46 -11.62
C VAL A 429 -16.19 -18.77 -11.51
N VAL A 430 -16.58 -20.05 -11.53
CA VAL A 430 -17.98 -20.48 -11.36
C VAL A 430 -18.57 -19.97 -10.05
N TRP A 431 -17.82 -20.07 -8.95
CA TRP A 431 -18.23 -19.51 -7.67
C TRP A 431 -18.54 -18.00 -7.77
N CYS A 432 -17.68 -17.23 -8.43
CA CYS A 432 -17.90 -15.79 -8.61
C CYS A 432 -19.13 -15.49 -9.49
N VAL A 433 -19.42 -16.36 -10.47
CA VAL A 433 -20.62 -16.26 -11.32
C VAL A 433 -21.88 -16.47 -10.51
N ILE A 434 -21.90 -17.50 -9.65
CA ILE A 434 -23.05 -17.79 -8.79
C ILE A 434 -23.34 -16.59 -7.89
N VAL A 435 -22.33 -16.06 -7.20
CA VAL A 435 -22.45 -14.84 -6.39
C VAL A 435 -22.99 -13.66 -7.20
N TRP A 436 -22.50 -13.47 -8.42
CA TRP A 436 -22.95 -12.41 -9.32
C TRP A 436 -24.42 -12.56 -9.73
N CYS A 437 -24.83 -13.75 -10.14
CA CYS A 437 -26.19 -14.01 -10.61
C CYS A 437 -27.19 -13.96 -9.46
N VAL A 438 -26.88 -14.57 -8.31
CA VAL A 438 -27.70 -14.51 -7.09
C VAL A 438 -27.91 -13.06 -6.64
N TRP A 439 -26.84 -12.27 -6.59
CA TRP A 439 -26.96 -10.85 -6.20
C TRP A 439 -27.81 -10.05 -7.19
N ASN A 440 -27.70 -10.31 -8.49
CA ASN A 440 -28.53 -9.64 -9.49
C ASN A 440 -29.99 -10.08 -9.42
N MET A 441 -30.26 -11.37 -9.22
CA MET A 441 -31.60 -11.90 -9.02
C MET A 441 -32.26 -11.23 -7.82
N ARG A 442 -31.59 -11.21 -6.66
CA ARG A 442 -32.06 -10.48 -5.46
C ARG A 442 -32.38 -9.03 -5.77
N ASN A 443 -31.51 -8.31 -6.51
CA ASN A 443 -31.78 -6.90 -6.83
C ASN A 443 -32.95 -6.72 -7.80
N ASN A 444 -33.16 -7.64 -8.73
CA ASN A 444 -34.32 -7.62 -9.62
C ASN A 444 -35.60 -7.87 -8.82
N CYS A 445 -35.60 -8.82 -7.89
CA CYS A 445 -36.75 -9.03 -7.02
C CYS A 445 -37.03 -7.80 -6.14
N ARG A 446 -36.00 -7.30 -5.46
CA ARG A 446 -36.16 -6.23 -4.47
C ARG A 446 -36.46 -4.85 -5.05
N PHE A 447 -35.94 -4.53 -6.24
CA PHE A 447 -36.03 -3.16 -6.79
C PHE A 447 -36.77 -3.06 -8.12
N ARG A 448 -37.06 -4.17 -8.79
CA ARG A 448 -37.70 -4.17 -10.11
C ARG A 448 -39.00 -4.99 -10.14
N GLY A 449 -39.48 -5.47 -8.99
CA GLY A 449 -40.75 -6.18 -8.89
C GLY A 449 -40.77 -7.56 -9.57
N HIS A 450 -39.60 -8.14 -9.84
CA HIS A 450 -39.56 -9.52 -10.35
C HIS A 450 -39.84 -10.51 -9.22
N HIS A 451 -40.38 -11.68 -9.57
CA HIS A 451 -40.44 -12.82 -8.65
C HIS A 451 -39.18 -13.68 -8.79
N PHE A 452 -38.85 -14.41 -7.72
CA PHE A 452 -37.74 -15.35 -7.76
C PHE A 452 -38.05 -16.49 -8.75
N ASP A 453 -37.14 -16.70 -9.70
CA ASP A 453 -37.24 -17.76 -10.69
C ASP A 453 -35.96 -18.60 -10.66
N GLN A 454 -36.08 -19.82 -10.12
CA GLN A 454 -34.96 -20.74 -9.96
C GLN A 454 -34.39 -21.17 -11.32
N LYS A 455 -35.24 -21.44 -12.31
CA LYS A 455 -34.81 -21.94 -13.63
C LYS A 455 -34.03 -20.86 -14.36
N ARG A 456 -34.56 -19.64 -14.40
CA ARG A 456 -33.86 -18.49 -14.99
C ARG A 456 -32.51 -18.24 -14.32
N LEU A 457 -32.43 -18.35 -12.99
CA LEU A 457 -31.17 -18.20 -12.27
C LEU A 457 -30.15 -19.28 -12.67
N GLN A 458 -30.57 -20.53 -12.85
CA GLN A 458 -29.71 -21.62 -13.33
C GLN A 458 -29.23 -21.39 -14.76
N ASP A 459 -30.11 -20.90 -15.65
CA ASP A 459 -29.77 -20.57 -17.04
C ASP A 459 -28.75 -19.42 -17.10
N ASP A 460 -28.98 -18.35 -16.32
CA ASP A 460 -28.05 -17.22 -16.20
C ASP A 460 -26.68 -17.69 -15.68
N ILE A 461 -26.63 -18.53 -14.64
CA ILE A 461 -25.38 -19.08 -14.10
C ILE A 461 -24.65 -19.89 -15.15
N SER A 462 -25.35 -20.79 -15.85
CA SER A 462 -24.77 -21.63 -16.89
C SER A 462 -24.19 -20.79 -18.02
N PHE A 463 -24.92 -19.76 -18.47
CA PHE A 463 -24.46 -18.84 -19.50
C PHE A 463 -23.24 -18.02 -19.05
N TYR A 464 -23.32 -17.33 -17.92
CA TYR A 464 -22.21 -16.47 -17.46
C TYR A 464 -20.97 -17.27 -17.08
N ALA A 465 -21.12 -18.50 -16.56
CA ALA A 465 -20.01 -19.40 -16.28
C ALA A 465 -19.24 -19.72 -17.55
N TRP A 466 -19.93 -20.15 -18.61
CA TRP A 466 -19.31 -20.40 -19.89
C TRP A 466 -18.64 -19.14 -20.47
N VAL A 467 -19.32 -17.99 -20.46
CA VAL A 467 -18.76 -16.74 -20.99
C VAL A 467 -17.47 -16.35 -20.23
N TRP A 468 -17.46 -16.47 -18.91
CA TRP A 468 -16.31 -16.04 -18.11
C TRP A 468 -15.16 -17.04 -18.18
N LEU A 469 -15.45 -18.34 -18.22
CA LEU A 469 -14.43 -19.38 -18.39
C LEU A 469 -13.71 -19.27 -19.74
N ARG A 470 -14.42 -18.84 -20.80
CA ARG A 470 -13.81 -18.58 -22.13
C ARG A 470 -12.80 -17.44 -22.17
N HIS A 471 -12.70 -16.61 -21.13
CA HIS A 471 -11.59 -15.67 -21.01
C HIS A 471 -10.27 -16.37 -20.65
N ASP A 472 -10.34 -17.61 -20.15
CA ASP A 472 -9.17 -18.45 -20.04
C ASP A 472 -8.82 -19.10 -21.38
N LYS A 473 -7.54 -19.04 -21.74
CA LYS A 473 -7.07 -19.50 -23.04
C LYS A 473 -7.10 -21.03 -23.16
N SER A 474 -7.07 -21.76 -22.06
CA SER A 474 -7.14 -23.23 -22.05
C SER A 474 -8.56 -23.77 -22.12
N PHE A 475 -9.58 -22.91 -22.03
CA PHE A 475 -10.98 -23.35 -22.03
C PHE A 475 -11.58 -23.28 -23.44
N HIS A 476 -11.68 -24.43 -24.11
CA HIS A 476 -12.09 -24.54 -25.53
C HIS A 476 -13.46 -25.16 -25.77
N TYR A 477 -14.29 -25.30 -24.73
CA TYR A 477 -15.60 -25.94 -24.84
C TYR A 477 -16.66 -25.02 -25.46
N SER A 478 -17.44 -25.56 -26.40
CA SER A 478 -18.64 -24.92 -26.92
C SER A 478 -19.71 -24.79 -25.84
N PHE A 479 -20.68 -23.89 -26.05
CA PHE A 479 -21.78 -23.72 -25.10
C PHE A 479 -22.63 -25.00 -24.95
N GLN A 480 -22.81 -25.76 -26.05
CA GLN A 480 -23.53 -27.02 -26.03
C GLN A 480 -22.80 -28.08 -25.20
N GLN A 481 -21.48 -28.25 -25.39
CA GLN A 481 -20.66 -29.15 -24.57
C GLN A 481 -20.71 -28.78 -23.08
N TRP A 482 -20.64 -27.48 -22.79
CA TRP A 482 -20.77 -26.96 -21.43
C TRP A 482 -22.12 -27.33 -20.79
N LEU A 483 -23.24 -27.11 -21.49
CA LEU A 483 -24.57 -27.45 -20.96
C LEU A 483 -24.76 -28.96 -20.76
N SER A 484 -24.17 -29.79 -21.64
CA SER A 484 -24.28 -31.25 -21.54
C SER A 484 -23.52 -31.81 -20.33
N ASN A 485 -22.31 -31.32 -20.06
CA ASN A 485 -21.53 -31.77 -18.91
C ASN A 485 -20.57 -30.67 -18.40
N PRO A 486 -21.06 -29.76 -17.54
CA PRO A 486 -20.23 -28.69 -16.99
C PRO A 486 -19.05 -29.22 -16.17
N GLY A 487 -19.22 -30.36 -15.50
CA GLY A 487 -18.18 -30.95 -14.65
C GLY A 487 -16.97 -31.40 -15.43
N MET A 488 -17.17 -32.11 -16.54
CA MET A 488 -16.09 -32.49 -17.46
C MET A 488 -15.34 -31.28 -18.00
N CYS A 489 -16.05 -30.18 -18.31
CA CYS A 489 -15.44 -28.95 -18.81
C CYS A 489 -14.61 -28.20 -17.74
N ILE A 490 -14.90 -28.44 -16.46
CA ILE A 490 -14.12 -27.86 -15.35
C ILE A 490 -12.86 -28.69 -15.11
N SER A 491 -12.98 -30.03 -15.12
CA SER A 491 -11.93 -30.98 -14.75
C SER A 491 -10.89 -31.29 -15.85
N LEU A 492 -11.24 -31.11 -17.12
CA LEU A 492 -10.36 -31.33 -18.29
C LEU A 492 -10.02 -29.99 -18.93
#